data_AF-A0A1F7QSS5-F1
#
_entry.id   AF-A0A1F7QSS5-F1
#
_cell.length_a   1.000
_cell.length_b   1.000
_cell.length_c   1.000
_cell.angle_alpha   90.00
_cell.angle_beta   90.00
_cell.angle_gamma   90.00
#
_symmetry.space_group_name_H-M   'P 1'
#
loop_
_entity.id
_entity.type
_entity.pdbx_description
1 polymer ?
#
loop_
_entity_poly.entity_id
_entity_poly.type
_entity_poly.pdbx_seq_one_letter_code
_entity_poly.pdbx_strand_id
1 'polypeptide(L)'
;MKNPLYDFSRAQVAENTQTALSEDGMLLYQMLEYAARSSEERKKTLAGDVYHVSNIGKLIGGAYEKLRNTTENTEQHLLLQRAIRRYLYRNLFVDVRNNHDNLTEEMVIELTHGGYLPQDAVTTTQIKEATKIIRAYRHMYDEMRYLKPSDGEARTWILDVMSVECEWVFSDPSYLFAFMHYAHSHVLGKLKEYNISHESLHVNEIALMYYAAILKNIIKADKAMARAVLVRTYRVNDSTEAFIRLNQDFERISDDKEAKVANALVNKIGAPLRILRAAFFDEDKNKPDVLYKKQAFLAHIERTARQQYELAQSKLNNGIVRSIVFLIITKVLIGVAIEVPFDLWLYGEILLLPLAINLLAPPLFMVIQRFTLKVPGPRNTEALREYIDMTIYERQGVRASGASKGMNTSNSRTLGILYSFFSVAIFIWFAWRLSGWGFNIVQGIIFFIFLSTATFLGYRLSLIIKDLELIQTNQTIAGFIRDFIYTPFILLGRWISGTYSRFNIIAVILDFAIELPIKTVLRRARQWVTFLDEKKDMLN
;
A
#
# COMPACT_ATOMS: atom_id res chain seq x y z
N MET A 1 -26.01 25.06 -6.46
CA MET A 1 -26.05 25.53 -5.06
C MET A 1 -24.73 26.22 -4.77
N LYS A 2 -24.75 27.51 -4.42
CA LYS A 2 -23.55 28.31 -4.14
C LYS A 2 -22.89 27.80 -2.85
N ASN A 3 -21.60 27.48 -2.93
CA ASN A 3 -20.80 26.96 -1.82
C ASN A 3 -20.30 28.14 -0.95
N PRO A 4 -20.68 28.25 0.33
CA PRO A 4 -20.34 29.39 1.17
C PRO A 4 -18.85 29.47 1.59
N LEU A 5 -18.00 28.56 1.13
CA LEU A 5 -16.55 28.55 1.40
C LEU A 5 -15.72 29.55 0.57
N TYR A 6 -16.32 30.24 -0.41
CA TYR A 6 -15.57 31.10 -1.35
C TYR A 6 -15.32 32.54 -0.86
N ASP A 7 -16.08 33.07 0.11
CA ASP A 7 -16.11 34.53 0.36
C ASP A 7 -15.23 35.02 1.51
N PHE A 8 -14.75 34.13 2.39
CA PHE A 8 -14.04 34.54 3.62
C PHE A 8 -12.51 34.64 3.50
N SER A 9 -11.90 34.15 2.41
CA SER A 9 -10.43 34.07 2.30
C SER A 9 -9.75 35.31 1.72
N ARG A 10 -10.49 36.25 1.09
CA ARG A 10 -9.87 37.41 0.43
C ARG A 10 -9.46 38.54 1.38
N ALA A 11 -10.07 38.63 2.56
CA ALA A 11 -9.94 39.81 3.41
C ALA A 11 -8.72 39.79 4.36
N GLN A 12 -8.08 38.64 4.61
CA GLN A 12 -7.00 38.51 5.61
C GLN A 12 -5.58 38.32 5.03
N VAL A 13 -5.43 38.21 3.71
CA VAL A 13 -4.13 37.91 3.06
C VAL A 13 -3.49 39.17 2.43
N ALA A 14 -4.09 40.34 2.60
CA ALA A 14 -3.73 41.54 1.84
C ALA A 14 -2.49 42.31 2.33
N GLU A 15 -1.87 41.93 3.45
CA GLU A 15 -0.64 42.60 3.93
C GLU A 15 0.49 41.59 4.15
N ASN A 16 1.50 41.64 3.27
CA ASN A 16 2.86 41.07 3.37
C ASN A 16 3.26 39.73 2.71
N THR A 17 2.67 39.29 1.58
CA THR A 17 3.32 38.26 0.74
C THR A 17 3.21 38.52 -0.77
N GLN A 18 4.36 38.85 -1.39
CA GLN A 18 4.56 39.19 -2.81
C GLN A 18 4.37 38.01 -3.80
N THR A 19 3.81 36.87 -3.39
CA THR A 19 3.66 35.68 -4.26
C THR A 19 2.20 35.27 -4.36
N ALA A 20 1.61 35.36 -5.56
CA ALA A 20 0.25 34.90 -5.84
C ALA A 20 0.22 33.37 -6.05
N LEU A 21 -0.62 32.68 -5.29
CA LEU A 21 -0.88 31.23 -5.43
C LEU A 21 -1.90 30.99 -6.54
N SER A 22 -1.72 29.91 -7.30
CA SER A 22 -2.70 29.43 -8.29
C SER A 22 -3.95 28.85 -7.60
N GLU A 23 -4.96 28.45 -8.38
CA GLU A 23 -6.12 27.70 -7.84
C GLU A 23 -5.68 26.42 -7.10
N ASP A 24 -4.74 25.66 -7.67
CA ASP A 24 -4.16 24.46 -7.05
C ASP A 24 -3.33 24.80 -5.81
N GLY A 25 -2.59 25.92 -5.82
CA GLY A 25 -1.83 26.41 -4.68
C GLY A 25 -2.74 26.83 -3.52
N MET A 26 -3.84 27.53 -3.81
CA MET A 26 -4.85 27.90 -2.83
C MET A 26 -5.56 26.67 -2.27
N LEU A 27 -5.89 25.69 -3.10
CA LEU A 27 -6.48 24.44 -2.64
C LEU A 27 -5.52 23.67 -1.70
N LEU A 28 -4.24 23.59 -2.05
CA LEU A 28 -3.23 22.96 -1.18
C LEU A 28 -3.17 23.67 0.18
N TYR A 29 -3.10 25.00 0.19
CA TYR A 29 -3.11 25.80 1.42
C TYR A 29 -4.34 25.50 2.29
N GLN A 30 -5.53 25.55 1.70
CA GLN A 30 -6.79 25.27 2.39
C GLN A 30 -6.86 23.87 2.98
N MET A 31 -6.36 22.86 2.25
CA MET A 31 -6.34 21.48 2.73
C MET A 31 -5.37 21.29 3.89
N LEU A 32 -4.22 21.98 3.88
CA LEU A 32 -3.28 21.95 5.01
C LEU A 32 -3.86 22.62 6.25
N GLU A 33 -4.52 23.78 6.11
CA GLU A 33 -5.20 24.43 7.23
C GLU A 33 -6.34 23.55 7.78
N TYR A 34 -7.15 22.97 6.89
CA TYR A 34 -8.24 22.08 7.28
C TYR A 34 -7.73 20.86 8.05
N ALA A 35 -6.65 20.23 7.58
CA ALA A 35 -6.03 19.09 8.25
C ALA A 35 -5.56 19.45 9.65
N ALA A 36 -4.88 20.60 9.81
CA ALA A 36 -4.36 21.06 11.09
C ALA A 36 -5.50 21.34 12.09
N ARG A 37 -6.55 22.05 11.66
CA ARG A 37 -7.73 22.34 12.49
C ARG A 37 -8.46 21.06 12.89
N SER A 38 -8.72 20.18 11.93
CA SER A 38 -9.39 18.90 12.17
C SER A 38 -8.60 18.00 13.12
N SER A 39 -7.27 17.96 12.99
CA SER A 39 -6.40 17.23 13.91
C SER A 39 -6.50 17.75 15.34
N GLU A 40 -6.51 19.07 15.51
CA GLU A 40 -6.59 19.72 16.82
C GLU A 40 -7.96 19.53 17.48
N GLU A 41 -9.05 19.70 16.73
CA GLU A 41 -10.41 19.41 17.19
C GLU A 41 -10.58 17.95 17.60
N ARG A 42 -9.99 17.03 16.84
CA ARG A 42 -10.01 15.60 17.13
C ARG A 42 -9.26 15.27 18.42
N LYS A 43 -8.09 15.87 18.65
CA LYS A 43 -7.34 15.71 19.92
C LYS A 43 -8.16 16.15 21.12
N LYS A 44 -8.87 17.29 21.01
CA LYS A 44 -9.78 17.78 22.06
C LYS A 44 -10.97 16.84 22.29
N THR A 45 -11.57 16.34 21.21
CA THR A 45 -12.74 15.46 21.27
C THR A 45 -12.40 14.08 21.86
N LEU A 46 -11.21 13.57 21.56
CA LEU A 46 -10.73 12.25 22.02
C LEU A 46 -9.88 12.34 23.30
N ALA A 47 -9.78 13.52 23.90
CA ALA A 47 -9.13 13.70 25.18
C ALA A 47 -9.86 12.90 26.27
N GLY A 48 -9.11 12.46 27.27
CA GLY A 48 -9.63 11.68 28.39
C GLY A 48 -8.51 10.98 29.14
N ASP A 49 -8.89 10.19 30.14
CA ASP A 49 -7.92 9.44 30.95
C ASP A 49 -7.16 8.44 30.10
N VAL A 50 -5.84 8.45 30.25
CA VAL A 50 -4.93 7.54 29.55
C VAL A 50 -5.18 6.12 30.05
N TYR A 51 -5.37 5.19 29.10
CA TYR A 51 -5.56 3.77 29.40
C TYR A 51 -4.21 3.07 29.54
N HIS A 52 -3.88 2.68 30.76
CA HIS A 52 -2.61 2.01 31.06
C HIS A 52 -2.70 0.51 30.76
N VAL A 53 -1.78 0.00 29.95
CA VAL A 53 -1.69 -1.43 29.61
C VAL A 53 -0.59 -2.10 30.43
N SER A 54 -0.93 -3.17 31.14
CA SER A 54 0.07 -3.98 31.86
C SER A 54 1.17 -4.51 30.92
N ASN A 55 2.43 -4.50 31.36
CA ASN A 55 3.57 -5.00 30.57
C ASN A 55 3.59 -6.54 30.38
N ILE A 56 2.69 -7.27 31.04
CA ILE A 56 2.66 -8.74 31.03
C ILE A 56 2.27 -9.25 29.65
N GLY A 57 3.24 -9.81 28.93
CA GLY A 57 3.06 -10.35 27.58
C GLY A 57 3.69 -9.52 26.47
N LYS A 58 4.21 -8.32 26.76
CA LYS A 58 4.84 -7.43 25.78
C LYS A 58 6.05 -8.06 25.08
N LEU A 59 6.91 -8.78 25.82
CA LEU A 59 8.09 -9.44 25.24
C LEU A 59 7.70 -10.56 24.27
N ILE A 60 6.77 -11.42 24.67
CA ILE A 60 6.33 -12.57 23.88
C ILE A 60 5.49 -12.11 22.68
N GLY A 61 4.54 -11.21 22.91
CA GLY A 61 3.71 -10.61 21.86
C GLY A 61 4.53 -9.88 20.81
N GLY A 62 5.47 -9.03 21.23
CA GLY A 62 6.35 -8.30 20.33
C GLY A 62 7.29 -9.21 19.53
N ALA A 63 7.81 -10.29 20.14
CA ALA A 63 8.64 -11.25 19.43
C ALA A 63 7.86 -11.99 18.32
N TYR A 64 6.63 -12.43 18.63
CA TYR A 64 5.76 -13.09 17.66
C TYR A 64 5.36 -12.14 16.52
N GLU A 65 4.96 -10.90 16.82
CA GLU A 65 4.56 -9.95 15.77
C GLU A 65 5.75 -9.50 14.91
N LYS A 66 6.96 -9.42 15.47
CA LYS A 66 8.18 -9.17 14.68
C LYS A 66 8.47 -10.30 13.70
N LEU A 67 8.30 -11.56 14.11
CA LEU A 67 8.40 -12.72 13.22
C LEU A 67 7.37 -12.60 12.08
N ARG A 68 6.11 -12.32 12.42
CA ARG A 68 5.05 -12.20 11.43
C ARG A 68 5.27 -11.06 10.43
N ASN A 69 5.54 -9.85 10.91
CA ASN A 69 5.74 -8.68 10.06
C ASN A 69 6.90 -8.88 9.07
N THR A 70 7.91 -9.69 9.44
CA THR A 70 9.01 -10.06 8.55
C THR A 70 8.54 -10.94 7.39
N THR A 71 7.54 -11.80 7.62
CA THR A 71 7.00 -12.71 6.61
C THR A 71 6.00 -12.05 5.65
N GLU A 72 5.16 -11.11 6.13
CA GLU A 72 4.04 -10.57 5.33
C GLU A 72 4.41 -9.45 4.34
N ASN A 73 5.67 -9.00 4.26
CA ASN A 73 6.18 -7.93 3.36
C ASN A 73 5.15 -6.84 3.01
N THR A 74 4.57 -6.25 4.06
CA THR A 74 3.46 -5.30 4.00
C THR A 74 3.95 -3.88 4.25
N GLU A 75 3.27 -2.89 3.68
CA GLU A 75 3.59 -1.49 3.95
C GLU A 75 3.42 -1.17 5.45
N GLN A 76 4.36 -0.43 6.03
CA GLN A 76 4.42 -0.21 7.48
C GLN A 76 3.14 0.43 8.03
N HIS A 77 2.54 1.36 7.28
CA HIS A 77 1.30 2.03 7.69
C HIS A 77 0.07 1.11 7.69
N LEU A 78 0.13 -0.06 7.06
CA LEU A 78 -0.97 -1.04 7.05
C LEU A 78 -0.87 -2.06 8.19
N LEU A 79 0.24 -2.07 8.96
CA LEU A 79 0.48 -3.10 9.97
C LEU A 79 -0.54 -3.05 11.12
N LEU A 80 -0.85 -1.85 11.64
CA LEU A 80 -1.84 -1.66 12.70
C LEU A 80 -3.24 -2.10 12.24
N GLN A 81 -3.67 -1.65 11.06
CA GLN A 81 -4.96 -2.01 10.46
C GLN A 81 -5.10 -3.51 10.26
N ARG A 82 -4.06 -4.20 9.80
CA ARG A 82 -4.09 -5.66 9.67
C ARG A 82 -4.15 -6.38 11.00
N ALA A 83 -3.42 -5.91 12.01
CA ALA A 83 -3.49 -6.48 13.35
C ALA A 83 -4.90 -6.35 13.94
N ILE A 84 -5.52 -5.17 13.80
CA ILE A 84 -6.93 -4.94 14.16
C ILE A 84 -7.86 -5.88 13.39
N ARG A 85 -7.68 -5.99 12.06
CA ARG A 85 -8.49 -6.88 11.23
C ARG A 85 -8.42 -8.34 11.69
N ARG A 86 -7.22 -8.86 11.97
CA ARG A 86 -7.02 -10.23 12.47
C ARG A 86 -7.68 -10.43 13.83
N TYR A 87 -7.49 -9.47 14.73
CA TYR A 87 -8.12 -9.48 16.05
C TYR A 87 -9.65 -9.54 15.95
N LEU A 88 -10.25 -8.67 15.13
CA LEU A 88 -11.70 -8.61 14.94
C LEU A 88 -12.24 -9.87 14.24
N TYR A 89 -11.56 -10.36 13.20
CA TYR A 89 -11.95 -11.59 12.53
C TYR A 89 -12.00 -12.78 13.51
N ARG A 90 -10.92 -12.95 14.29
CA ARG A 90 -10.83 -14.00 15.30
C ARG A 90 -11.96 -13.90 16.33
N ASN A 91 -12.12 -12.74 16.95
CA ASN A 91 -13.02 -12.61 18.11
C ASN A 91 -14.50 -12.46 17.75
N LEU A 92 -14.84 -12.03 16.53
CA LEU A 92 -16.23 -11.86 16.10
C LEU A 92 -16.77 -13.04 15.29
N PHE A 93 -15.90 -13.74 14.55
CA PHE A 93 -16.34 -14.77 13.58
C PHE A 93 -15.81 -16.17 13.89
N VAL A 94 -14.77 -16.32 14.71
CA VAL A 94 -14.19 -17.63 15.05
C VAL A 94 -14.50 -18.01 16.50
N ASP A 95 -14.24 -17.12 17.45
CA ASP A 95 -14.43 -17.37 18.89
C ASP A 95 -15.75 -16.74 19.41
N VAL A 96 -16.87 -17.39 19.12
CA VAL A 96 -18.24 -16.92 19.44
C VAL A 96 -18.57 -17.03 20.95
N ARG A 97 -17.66 -17.57 21.79
CA ARG A 97 -17.91 -17.82 23.22
C ARG A 97 -17.49 -16.68 24.16
N ASN A 98 -16.81 -15.64 23.67
CA ASN A 98 -16.38 -14.54 24.53
C ASN A 98 -17.48 -13.52 24.79
N ASN A 99 -17.59 -13.07 26.04
CA ASN A 99 -18.41 -11.91 26.37
C ASN A 99 -17.84 -10.67 25.63
N HIS A 100 -18.64 -10.05 24.79
CA HIS A 100 -18.19 -8.99 23.87
C HIS A 100 -17.97 -7.63 24.55
N ASP A 101 -18.27 -7.52 25.85
CA ASP A 101 -18.28 -6.25 26.57
C ASP A 101 -16.90 -5.58 26.63
N ASN A 102 -15.81 -6.37 26.72
CA ASN A 102 -14.44 -5.85 26.82
C ASN A 102 -13.61 -6.07 25.53
N LEU A 103 -14.28 -6.32 24.39
CA LEU A 103 -13.61 -6.66 23.13
C LEU A 103 -12.57 -5.60 22.71
N THR A 104 -12.90 -4.32 22.84
CA THR A 104 -12.04 -3.21 22.43
C THR A 104 -10.87 -2.99 23.38
N GLU A 105 -11.05 -3.21 24.68
CA GLU A 105 -9.98 -3.10 25.68
C GLU A 105 -8.91 -4.17 25.44
N GLU A 106 -9.33 -5.43 25.26
CA GLU A 106 -8.42 -6.53 24.92
C GLU A 106 -7.73 -6.30 23.56
N MET A 107 -8.41 -5.63 22.61
CA MET A 107 -7.78 -5.23 21.35
C MET A 107 -6.62 -4.27 21.59
N VAL A 108 -6.84 -3.21 22.39
CA VAL A 108 -5.79 -2.24 22.72
C VAL A 108 -4.62 -2.91 23.44
N ILE A 109 -4.90 -3.79 24.40
CA ILE A 109 -3.86 -4.55 25.11
C ILE A 109 -3.00 -5.37 24.13
N GLU A 110 -3.64 -6.15 23.25
CA GLU A 110 -2.92 -6.94 22.25
C GLU A 110 -2.09 -6.09 21.28
N LEU A 111 -2.64 -4.96 20.83
CA LEU A 111 -1.94 -4.05 19.92
C LEU A 111 -0.73 -3.39 20.60
N THR A 112 -0.83 -3.03 21.87
CA THR A 112 0.28 -2.51 22.66
C THR A 112 1.35 -3.58 22.89
N HIS A 113 0.96 -4.82 23.21
CA HIS A 113 1.91 -5.93 23.36
C HIS A 113 2.60 -6.33 22.05
N GLY A 114 1.88 -6.26 20.93
CA GLY A 114 2.43 -6.48 19.60
C GLY A 114 3.35 -5.35 19.12
N GLY A 115 3.42 -4.23 19.85
CA GLY A 115 4.22 -3.07 19.49
C GLY A 115 3.61 -2.21 18.38
N TYR A 116 2.32 -2.40 18.07
CA TYR A 116 1.59 -1.58 17.10
C TYR A 116 1.14 -0.24 17.68
N LEU A 117 0.87 -0.21 18.99
CA LEU A 117 0.56 1.01 19.73
C LEU A 117 1.64 1.26 20.80
N PRO A 118 2.11 2.50 20.97
CA PRO A 118 2.99 2.84 22.08
C PRO A 118 2.28 2.64 23.43
N GLN A 119 3.07 2.51 24.49
CA GLN A 119 2.57 2.50 25.86
C GLN A 119 1.86 3.83 26.15
N ASP A 120 0.73 3.78 26.85
CA ASP A 120 0.01 4.98 27.34
C ASP A 120 -0.41 5.97 26.23
N ALA A 121 -0.52 5.48 25.00
CA ALA A 121 -0.88 6.30 23.83
C ALA A 121 -2.40 6.41 23.57
N VAL A 122 -3.21 5.59 24.24
CA VAL A 122 -4.65 5.48 24.00
C VAL A 122 -5.42 5.99 25.21
N THR A 123 -6.49 6.75 24.98
CA THR A 123 -7.41 7.22 26.03
C THR A 123 -8.62 6.30 26.16
N THR A 124 -9.27 6.34 27.33
CA THR A 124 -10.54 5.65 27.58
C THR A 124 -11.65 6.13 26.64
N THR A 125 -11.60 7.40 26.22
CA THR A 125 -12.51 7.97 25.20
C THR A 125 -12.31 7.30 23.84
N GLN A 126 -11.07 7.09 23.40
CA GLN A 126 -10.77 6.36 22.17
C GLN A 126 -11.28 4.90 22.22
N ILE A 127 -11.16 4.23 23.36
CA ILE A 127 -11.72 2.87 23.54
C ILE A 127 -13.24 2.89 23.38
N LYS A 128 -13.93 3.88 23.95
CA LYS A 128 -15.39 4.03 23.80
C LYS A 128 -15.79 4.26 22.34
N GLU A 129 -15.08 5.13 21.62
CA GLU A 129 -15.36 5.41 20.20
C GLU A 129 -15.12 4.18 19.31
N ALA A 130 -14.00 3.46 19.50
CA ALA A 130 -13.76 2.22 18.77
C ALA A 130 -14.83 1.15 19.08
N THR A 131 -15.30 1.07 20.33
CA THR A 131 -16.41 0.18 20.71
C THR A 131 -17.70 0.53 19.97
N LYS A 132 -18.02 1.82 19.83
CA LYS A 132 -19.19 2.29 19.08
C LYS A 132 -19.12 1.89 17.61
N ILE A 133 -17.95 2.07 16.98
CA ILE A 133 -17.70 1.65 15.58
C ILE A 133 -17.94 0.15 15.43
N ILE A 134 -17.32 -0.68 16.29
CA ILE A 134 -17.46 -2.14 16.22
C ILE A 134 -18.93 -2.57 16.35
N ARG A 135 -19.69 -1.97 17.28
CA ARG A 135 -21.12 -2.27 17.45
C ARG A 135 -21.95 -1.88 16.24
N ALA A 136 -21.71 -0.70 15.66
CA ALA A 136 -22.43 -0.23 14.48
C ALA A 136 -22.20 -1.15 13.27
N TYR A 137 -20.95 -1.52 12.99
CA TYR A 137 -20.62 -2.42 11.89
C TYR A 137 -21.10 -3.85 12.12
N ARG A 138 -21.16 -4.32 13.37
CA ARG A 138 -21.78 -5.61 13.71
C ARG A 138 -23.28 -5.60 13.41
N HIS A 139 -23.99 -4.54 13.79
CA HIS A 139 -25.41 -4.39 13.49
C HIS A 139 -25.65 -4.39 11.97
N MET A 140 -24.86 -3.61 11.22
CA MET A 140 -24.94 -3.58 9.76
C MET A 140 -24.67 -4.95 9.14
N TYR A 141 -23.70 -5.72 9.65
CA TYR A 141 -23.46 -7.10 9.18
C TYR A 141 -24.68 -8.01 9.37
N ASP A 142 -25.37 -7.90 10.51
CA ASP A 142 -26.57 -8.69 10.78
C ASP A 142 -27.72 -8.29 9.83
N GLU A 143 -27.87 -7.01 9.51
CA GLU A 143 -28.84 -6.52 8.49
C GLU A 143 -28.52 -7.03 7.08
N MET A 144 -27.23 -7.04 6.70
CA MET A 144 -26.80 -7.49 5.37
C MET A 144 -27.20 -8.95 5.07
N ARG A 145 -27.43 -9.79 6.09
CA ARG A 145 -27.90 -11.17 5.92
C ARG A 145 -29.24 -11.26 5.18
N TYR A 146 -30.05 -10.21 5.25
CA TYR A 146 -31.36 -10.13 4.62
C TYR A 146 -31.33 -9.48 3.21
N LEU A 147 -30.20 -8.88 2.81
CA LEU A 147 -30.08 -8.01 1.63
C LEU A 147 -29.25 -8.63 0.47
N LYS A 148 -28.99 -9.94 0.54
CA LYS A 148 -28.43 -10.79 -0.55
C LYS A 148 -26.96 -10.62 -1.02
N PRO A 149 -25.99 -9.97 -0.33
CA PRO A 149 -24.58 -10.30 -0.58
C PRO A 149 -24.27 -11.71 -0.04
N SER A 150 -23.27 -12.40 -0.60
CA SER A 150 -22.82 -13.65 0.02
C SER A 150 -22.26 -13.37 1.42
N ASP A 151 -22.42 -14.32 2.35
CA ASP A 151 -21.91 -14.16 3.72
C ASP A 151 -20.39 -13.87 3.76
N GLY A 152 -19.63 -14.44 2.81
CA GLY A 152 -18.22 -14.15 2.62
C GLY A 152 -17.91 -12.72 2.21
N GLU A 153 -18.67 -12.16 1.27
CA GLU A 153 -18.54 -10.76 0.84
C GLU A 153 -18.92 -9.80 1.96
N ALA A 154 -20.08 -10.02 2.59
CA ALA A 154 -20.57 -9.18 3.68
C ALA A 154 -19.55 -9.11 4.82
N ARG A 155 -19.05 -10.28 5.26
CA ARG A 155 -18.01 -10.36 6.28
C ARG A 155 -16.74 -9.63 5.86
N THR A 156 -16.32 -9.77 4.60
CA THR A 156 -15.11 -9.12 4.09
C THR A 156 -15.26 -7.61 4.10
N TRP A 157 -16.35 -7.07 3.56
CA TRP A 157 -16.59 -5.63 3.47
C TRP A 157 -16.72 -4.99 4.86
N ILE A 158 -17.44 -5.66 5.78
CA ILE A 158 -17.58 -5.18 7.16
C ILE A 158 -16.24 -5.18 7.89
N LEU A 159 -15.50 -6.28 7.86
CA LEU A 159 -14.20 -6.35 8.53
C LEU A 159 -13.19 -5.37 7.93
N ASP A 160 -13.23 -5.15 6.62
CA ASP A 160 -12.36 -4.20 5.93
C ASP A 160 -12.55 -2.79 6.50
N VAL A 161 -13.79 -2.30 6.44
CA VAL A 161 -14.11 -0.93 6.84
C VAL A 161 -14.00 -0.76 8.35
N MET A 162 -14.54 -1.70 9.13
CA MET A 162 -14.47 -1.67 10.60
C MET A 162 -13.02 -1.65 11.10
N SER A 163 -12.12 -2.42 10.48
CA SER A 163 -10.71 -2.45 10.90
C SER A 163 -10.00 -1.12 10.68
N VAL A 164 -10.25 -0.47 9.54
CA VAL A 164 -9.64 0.82 9.19
C VAL A 164 -10.25 1.95 10.01
N GLU A 165 -11.56 1.95 10.24
CA GLU A 165 -12.18 2.96 11.08
C GLU A 165 -11.74 2.86 12.54
N CYS A 166 -11.55 1.65 13.06
CA CYS A 166 -10.93 1.45 14.37
C CYS A 166 -9.48 1.94 14.38
N GLU A 167 -8.70 1.64 13.33
CA GLU A 167 -7.33 2.17 13.19
C GLU A 167 -7.34 3.70 13.28
N TRP A 168 -8.23 4.37 12.55
CA TRP A 168 -8.42 5.83 12.57
C TRP A 168 -8.96 6.41 13.86
N VAL A 169 -9.28 5.61 14.88
CA VAL A 169 -9.48 6.11 16.24
C VAL A 169 -8.14 6.26 16.96
N PHE A 170 -7.17 5.39 16.67
CA PHE A 170 -5.84 5.41 17.27
C PHE A 170 -4.81 6.19 16.44
N SER A 171 -4.96 6.22 15.11
CA SER A 171 -4.20 7.03 14.16
C SER A 171 -5.05 8.22 13.70
N ASP A 172 -4.42 9.38 13.48
CA ASP A 172 -5.13 10.57 13.00
C ASP A 172 -5.20 10.60 11.46
N PRO A 173 -6.39 10.42 10.84
CA PRO A 173 -6.50 10.42 9.39
C PRO A 173 -6.69 11.82 8.78
N SER A 174 -6.71 12.91 9.56
CA SER A 174 -7.07 14.25 9.04
C SER A 174 -6.18 14.70 7.87
N TYR A 175 -4.88 14.45 7.94
CA TYR A 175 -3.95 14.74 6.85
C TYR A 175 -4.13 13.82 5.64
N LEU A 176 -4.49 12.55 5.85
CA LEU A 176 -4.80 11.61 4.77
C LEU A 176 -5.99 12.12 3.95
N PHE A 177 -7.09 12.49 4.61
CA PHE A 177 -8.29 12.98 3.93
C PHE A 177 -8.05 14.31 3.20
N ALA A 178 -7.32 15.22 3.83
CA ALA A 178 -6.95 16.50 3.20
C ALA A 178 -6.08 16.29 1.95
N PHE A 179 -5.07 15.42 2.02
CA PHE A 179 -4.25 15.08 0.87
C PHE A 179 -5.07 14.40 -0.22
N MET A 180 -5.93 13.45 0.14
CA MET A 180 -6.78 12.74 -0.82
C MET A 180 -7.69 13.71 -1.58
N HIS A 181 -8.27 14.70 -0.90
CA HIS A 181 -9.08 15.72 -1.54
C HIS A 181 -8.26 16.59 -2.51
N TYR A 182 -7.09 17.07 -2.07
CA TYR A 182 -6.17 17.82 -2.94
C TYR A 182 -5.75 17.01 -4.17
N ALA A 183 -5.25 15.80 -3.97
CA ALA A 183 -4.76 14.93 -5.04
C ALA A 183 -5.87 14.57 -6.03
N HIS A 184 -7.09 14.29 -5.54
CA HIS A 184 -8.24 13.98 -6.39
C HIS A 184 -8.63 15.17 -7.27
N SER A 185 -8.75 16.35 -6.69
CA SER A 185 -9.04 17.58 -7.44
C SER A 185 -7.96 17.89 -8.49
N HIS A 186 -6.68 17.76 -8.12
CA HIS A 186 -5.56 17.97 -9.06
C HIS A 186 -5.61 16.98 -10.24
N VAL A 187 -5.81 15.69 -9.95
CA VAL A 187 -5.90 14.64 -10.99
C VAL A 187 -7.10 14.88 -11.92
N LEU A 188 -8.26 15.26 -11.39
CA LEU A 188 -9.43 15.59 -12.21
C LEU A 188 -9.20 16.84 -13.08
N GLY A 189 -8.46 17.84 -12.59
CA GLY A 189 -8.01 18.98 -13.39
C GLY A 189 -7.18 18.54 -14.60
N LYS A 190 -6.26 17.59 -14.40
CA LYS A 190 -5.43 17.04 -15.48
C LYS A 190 -6.19 16.21 -16.51
N LEU A 191 -7.34 15.63 -16.17
CA LEU A 191 -8.19 14.94 -17.16
C LEU A 191 -8.68 15.88 -18.24
N LYS A 192 -9.10 17.09 -17.83
CA LYS A 192 -9.55 18.14 -18.77
C LYS A 192 -8.41 18.61 -19.67
N GLU A 193 -7.22 18.80 -19.09
CA GLU A 193 -6.01 19.20 -19.82
C GLU A 193 -5.60 18.16 -20.87
N TYR A 194 -5.71 16.87 -20.55
CA TYR A 194 -5.37 15.78 -21.45
C TYR A 194 -6.51 15.32 -22.38
N ASN A 195 -7.68 15.97 -22.31
CA ASN A 195 -8.88 15.60 -23.06
C ASN A 195 -9.25 14.11 -22.93
N ILE A 196 -9.10 13.55 -21.72
CA ILE A 196 -9.45 12.16 -21.43
C ILE A 196 -10.92 12.11 -21.05
N SER A 197 -11.73 11.46 -21.90
CA SER A 197 -13.15 11.20 -21.65
C SER A 197 -13.39 9.73 -21.35
N HIS A 198 -14.32 9.45 -20.44
CA HIS A 198 -14.84 8.12 -20.15
C HIS A 198 -16.31 8.08 -20.56
N GLU A 199 -16.58 7.77 -21.82
CA GLU A 199 -17.93 7.81 -22.40
C GLU A 199 -18.87 6.76 -21.79
N SER A 200 -18.32 5.67 -21.25
CA SER A 200 -19.06 4.56 -20.63
C SER A 200 -19.43 4.77 -19.16
N LEU A 201 -18.91 5.81 -18.51
CA LEU A 201 -19.02 6.00 -17.06
C LEU A 201 -19.71 7.31 -16.69
N HIS A 202 -20.56 7.26 -15.66
CA HIS A 202 -21.13 8.45 -15.06
C HIS A 202 -20.06 9.24 -14.28
N VAL A 203 -20.29 10.54 -14.10
CA VAL A 203 -19.34 11.46 -13.42
C VAL A 203 -18.93 10.96 -12.03
N ASN A 204 -19.86 10.39 -11.26
CA ASN A 204 -19.58 9.84 -9.93
C ASN A 204 -18.69 8.59 -9.98
N GLU A 205 -18.85 7.74 -10.99
CA GLU A 205 -18.04 6.54 -11.19
C GLU A 205 -16.62 6.91 -11.62
N ILE A 206 -16.48 7.93 -12.48
CA ILE A 206 -15.17 8.49 -12.85
C ILE A 206 -14.47 9.03 -11.60
N ALA A 207 -15.17 9.82 -10.78
CA ALA A 207 -14.62 10.33 -9.53
C ALA A 207 -14.16 9.19 -8.61
N LEU A 208 -15.01 8.17 -8.39
CA LEU A 208 -14.71 6.99 -7.58
C LEU A 208 -13.48 6.22 -8.10
N MET A 209 -13.39 6.01 -9.42
CA MET A 209 -12.28 5.32 -10.07
C MET A 209 -10.95 6.04 -9.86
N TYR A 210 -10.90 7.36 -10.08
CA TYR A 210 -9.67 8.12 -9.85
C TYR A 210 -9.30 8.22 -8.38
N TYR A 211 -10.30 8.27 -7.50
CA TYR A 211 -10.08 8.20 -6.06
C TYR A 211 -9.42 6.88 -5.65
N ALA A 212 -9.94 5.75 -6.13
CA ALA A 212 -9.35 4.42 -5.94
C ALA A 212 -7.94 4.31 -6.55
N ALA A 213 -7.72 4.91 -7.73
CA ALA A 213 -6.40 4.93 -8.36
C ALA A 213 -5.37 5.73 -7.55
N ILE A 214 -5.74 6.86 -6.94
CA ILE A 214 -4.86 7.64 -6.05
C ILE A 214 -4.51 6.84 -4.80
N LEU A 215 -5.51 6.24 -4.15
CA LEU A 215 -5.30 5.38 -2.99
C LEU A 215 -4.32 4.24 -3.29
N LYS A 216 -4.52 3.54 -4.41
CA LYS A 216 -3.66 2.43 -4.82
C LYS A 216 -2.25 2.86 -5.20
N ASN A 217 -2.10 3.91 -6.01
CA ASN A 217 -0.81 4.24 -6.60
C ASN A 217 0.02 5.20 -5.76
N ILE A 218 -0.61 6.17 -5.11
CA ILE A 218 0.06 7.23 -4.35
C ILE A 218 0.12 6.86 -2.87
N ILE A 219 -1.02 6.52 -2.26
CA ILE A 219 -1.08 6.16 -0.82
C ILE A 219 -0.53 4.76 -0.55
N LYS A 220 -0.56 3.87 -1.56
CA LYS A 220 -0.30 2.43 -1.40
C LYS A 220 -1.29 1.79 -0.41
N ALA A 221 -2.54 2.23 -0.44
CA ALA A 221 -3.64 1.66 0.32
C ALA A 221 -3.94 0.23 -0.16
N ASP A 222 -4.30 -0.65 0.76
CA ASP A 222 -4.91 -1.94 0.41
C ASP A 222 -6.40 -1.76 0.08
N LYS A 223 -7.07 -2.84 -0.34
CA LYS A 223 -8.52 -2.80 -0.67
C LYS A 223 -9.36 -2.35 0.54
N ALA A 224 -8.97 -2.73 1.75
CA ALA A 224 -9.71 -2.40 2.95
C ALA A 224 -9.67 -0.90 3.27
N MET A 225 -8.48 -0.31 3.28
CA MET A 225 -8.32 1.14 3.44
C MET A 225 -9.02 1.89 2.31
N ALA A 226 -8.93 1.41 1.07
CA ALA A 226 -9.63 2.05 -0.04
C ALA A 226 -11.15 2.08 0.17
N ARG A 227 -11.76 0.96 0.56
CA ARG A 227 -13.19 0.89 0.90
C ARG A 227 -13.57 1.85 2.01
N ALA A 228 -12.81 1.85 3.11
CA ALA A 228 -13.13 2.70 4.26
C ALA A 228 -13.08 4.19 3.91
N VAL A 229 -12.07 4.61 3.14
CA VAL A 229 -11.97 6.00 2.70
C VAL A 229 -13.17 6.36 1.82
N LEU A 230 -13.59 5.47 0.92
CA LEU A 230 -14.75 5.70 0.07
C LEU A 230 -16.05 5.74 0.88
N VAL A 231 -16.26 4.81 1.81
CA VAL A 231 -17.44 4.78 2.69
C VAL A 231 -17.58 6.10 3.46
N ARG A 232 -16.47 6.58 4.05
CA ARG A 232 -16.44 7.85 4.77
C ARG A 232 -16.61 9.07 3.86
N THR A 233 -16.03 9.04 2.66
CA THR A 233 -16.15 10.12 1.68
C THR A 233 -17.59 10.30 1.20
N TYR A 234 -18.28 9.20 0.89
CA TYR A 234 -19.65 9.21 0.37
C TYR A 234 -20.73 9.12 1.46
N ARG A 235 -20.34 9.01 2.75
CA ARG A 235 -21.23 8.95 3.91
C ARG A 235 -22.31 7.87 3.80
N VAL A 236 -21.92 6.67 3.39
CA VAL A 236 -22.85 5.54 3.18
C VAL A 236 -22.98 4.61 4.39
N ASN A 237 -22.31 4.93 5.50
CA ASN A 237 -22.34 4.14 6.74
C ASN A 237 -23.71 4.16 7.45
N ASP A 238 -24.60 5.09 7.08
CA ASP A 238 -25.95 5.20 7.68
C ASP A 238 -27.02 4.35 6.95
N SER A 239 -26.69 3.75 5.79
CA SER A 239 -27.61 2.88 5.03
C SER A 239 -26.90 1.63 4.54
N THR A 240 -27.40 0.48 4.99
CA THR A 240 -26.87 -0.84 4.62
C THR A 240 -26.96 -1.08 3.11
N GLU A 241 -28.01 -0.64 2.43
CA GLU A 241 -28.14 -0.74 0.97
C GLU A 241 -27.14 0.16 0.24
N ALA A 242 -26.92 1.39 0.73
CA ALA A 242 -25.92 2.29 0.16
C ALA A 242 -24.50 1.73 0.34
N PHE A 243 -24.22 1.15 1.51
CA PHE A 243 -22.96 0.47 1.80
C PHE A 243 -22.71 -0.72 0.87
N ILE A 244 -23.72 -1.59 0.65
CA ILE A 244 -23.65 -2.72 -0.29
C ILE A 244 -23.36 -2.22 -1.70
N ARG A 245 -24.14 -1.24 -2.20
CA ARG A 245 -23.99 -0.71 -3.56
C ARG A 245 -22.60 -0.13 -3.79
N LEU A 246 -22.08 0.67 -2.86
CA LEU A 246 -20.74 1.26 -2.98
C LEU A 246 -19.66 0.17 -3.07
N ASN A 247 -19.75 -0.90 -2.27
CA ASN A 247 -18.76 -1.98 -2.31
C ASN A 247 -18.84 -2.80 -3.61
N GLN A 248 -20.04 -3.01 -4.14
CA GLN A 248 -20.23 -3.66 -5.45
C GLN A 248 -19.67 -2.81 -6.58
N ASP A 249 -19.94 -1.49 -6.57
CA ASP A 249 -19.37 -0.56 -7.54
C ASP A 249 -17.85 -0.50 -7.45
N PHE A 250 -17.29 -0.48 -6.24
CA PHE A 250 -15.86 -0.52 -6.03
C PHE A 250 -15.20 -1.78 -6.61
N GLU A 251 -15.79 -2.96 -6.41
CA GLU A 251 -15.26 -4.21 -6.98
C GLU A 251 -15.34 -4.21 -8.52
N ARG A 252 -16.47 -3.76 -9.08
CA ARG A 252 -16.64 -3.64 -10.54
C ARG A 252 -15.61 -2.69 -11.16
N ILE A 253 -15.46 -1.49 -10.59
CA ILE A 253 -14.60 -0.44 -11.14
C ILE A 253 -13.11 -0.76 -10.93
N SER A 254 -12.74 -1.48 -9.87
CA SER A 254 -11.32 -1.74 -9.54
C SER A 254 -10.62 -2.65 -10.55
N ASP A 255 -11.35 -3.52 -11.25
CA ASP A 255 -10.82 -4.52 -12.17
C ASP A 255 -11.05 -4.21 -13.66
N ASP A 256 -11.67 -3.06 -13.98
CA ASP A 256 -12.01 -2.69 -15.35
C ASP A 256 -10.82 -2.19 -16.19
N LYS A 257 -10.97 -2.16 -17.52
CA LYS A 257 -9.97 -1.57 -18.43
C LYS A 257 -9.78 -0.08 -18.17
N GLU A 258 -10.85 0.62 -17.86
CA GLU A 258 -10.90 2.04 -17.49
C GLU A 258 -10.07 2.28 -16.23
N ALA A 259 -10.10 1.35 -15.27
CA ALA A 259 -9.25 1.37 -14.09
C ALA A 259 -7.77 1.39 -14.47
N LYS A 260 -7.36 0.64 -15.51
CA LYS A 260 -5.96 0.63 -15.98
C LYS A 260 -5.54 1.99 -16.52
N VAL A 261 -6.44 2.69 -17.23
CA VAL A 261 -6.21 4.06 -17.70
C VAL A 261 -6.05 5.01 -16.52
N ALA A 262 -6.93 4.94 -15.53
CA ALA A 262 -6.83 5.75 -14.32
C ALA A 262 -5.51 5.49 -13.57
N ASN A 263 -5.15 4.23 -13.37
CA ASN A 263 -3.89 3.83 -12.74
C ASN A 263 -2.67 4.35 -13.53
N ALA A 264 -2.68 4.27 -14.86
CA ALA A 264 -1.59 4.74 -15.70
C ALA A 264 -1.41 6.28 -15.61
N LEU A 265 -2.51 7.03 -15.65
CA LEU A 265 -2.47 8.48 -15.51
C LEU A 265 -1.95 8.89 -14.13
N VAL A 266 -2.54 8.33 -13.06
CA VAL A 266 -2.15 8.66 -11.69
C VAL A 266 -0.67 8.32 -11.45
N ASN A 267 -0.15 7.23 -12.01
CA ASN A 267 1.28 6.93 -11.93
C ASN A 267 2.14 7.95 -12.68
N LYS A 268 1.70 8.42 -13.85
CA LYS A 268 2.44 9.41 -14.66
C LYS A 268 2.61 10.75 -13.93
N ILE A 269 1.58 11.22 -13.22
CA ILE A 269 1.65 12.45 -12.41
C ILE A 269 1.91 12.17 -10.92
N GLY A 270 2.27 10.93 -10.58
CA GLY A 270 2.34 10.47 -9.20
C GLY A 270 3.57 10.98 -8.45
N ALA A 271 4.71 11.17 -9.13
CA ALA A 271 5.94 11.60 -8.48
C ALA A 271 5.80 12.98 -7.78
N PRO A 272 5.30 14.06 -8.45
CA PRO A 272 5.01 15.32 -7.79
C PRO A 272 4.10 15.19 -6.56
N LEU A 273 3.00 14.43 -6.70
CA LEU A 273 2.04 14.23 -5.62
C LEU A 273 2.64 13.45 -4.43
N ARG A 274 3.50 12.46 -4.68
CA ARG A 274 4.22 11.73 -3.62
C ARG A 274 5.19 12.64 -2.87
N ILE A 275 5.91 13.51 -3.57
CA ILE A 275 6.81 14.48 -2.93
C ILE A 275 6.01 15.50 -2.12
N LEU A 276 4.91 16.03 -2.65
CA LEU A 276 4.02 16.94 -1.92
C LEU A 276 3.43 16.29 -0.66
N ARG A 277 3.02 15.01 -0.76
CA ARG A 277 2.54 14.24 0.39
C ARG A 277 3.62 14.13 1.46
N ALA A 278 4.81 13.68 1.08
CA ALA A 278 5.92 13.51 2.00
C ALA A 278 6.29 14.84 2.70
N ALA A 279 6.35 15.93 1.93
CA ALA A 279 6.72 17.25 2.42
C ALA A 279 5.71 17.79 3.45
N PHE A 280 4.41 17.76 3.14
CA PHE A 280 3.43 18.54 3.90
C PHE A 280 2.38 17.73 4.67
N PHE A 281 2.26 16.44 4.41
CA PHE A 281 1.24 15.58 5.02
C PHE A 281 1.83 14.46 5.89
N ASP A 282 3.09 14.05 5.62
CA ASP A 282 3.80 13.02 6.40
C ASP A 282 4.76 13.65 7.45
N GLU A 283 5.75 14.46 7.03
CA GLU A 283 6.85 14.96 7.88
C GLU A 283 6.60 16.33 8.54
N ASP A 284 6.38 17.40 7.76
CA ASP A 284 6.22 18.78 8.28
C ASP A 284 4.75 19.17 8.44
N LYS A 285 4.08 18.49 9.38
CA LYS A 285 2.73 18.89 9.82
C LYS A 285 2.84 20.26 10.52
N ASN A 286 2.24 21.31 9.92
CA ASN A 286 1.94 22.64 10.52
C ASN A 286 2.76 23.88 10.10
N LYS A 287 3.05 24.13 8.81
CA LYS A 287 3.36 25.51 8.34
C LYS A 287 2.84 25.78 6.92
N PRO A 288 1.52 25.94 6.71
CA PRO A 288 0.97 26.26 5.39
C PRO A 288 1.52 27.60 4.84
N ASP A 289 1.94 28.51 5.71
CA ASP A 289 2.56 29.80 5.36
C ASP A 289 3.83 29.68 4.51
N VAL A 290 4.50 28.52 4.53
CA VAL A 290 5.68 28.27 3.68
C VAL A 290 5.31 28.39 2.20
N LEU A 291 4.07 28.09 1.81
CA LEU A 291 3.60 28.23 0.43
C LEU A 291 3.75 29.67 -0.07
N TYR A 292 3.58 30.69 0.77
CA TYR A 292 3.76 32.08 0.35
C TYR A 292 5.23 32.52 0.25
N LYS A 293 6.16 31.70 0.75
CA LYS A 293 7.61 31.91 0.65
C LYS A 293 8.19 31.02 -0.45
N LYS A 294 7.94 31.37 -1.72
CA LYS A 294 8.29 30.55 -2.92
C LYS A 294 9.67 29.89 -2.88
N GLN A 295 10.73 30.65 -2.59
CA GLN A 295 12.08 30.08 -2.56
C GLN A 295 12.26 29.06 -1.44
N ALA A 296 11.72 29.33 -0.24
CA ALA A 296 11.78 28.41 0.88
C ALA A 296 10.95 27.14 0.62
N PHE A 297 9.77 27.29 0.00
CA PHE A 297 8.92 26.19 -0.42
C PHE A 297 9.62 25.27 -1.43
N LEU A 298 10.16 25.82 -2.52
CA LEU A 298 10.83 25.01 -3.55
C LEU A 298 12.11 24.35 -3.00
N ALA A 299 12.86 25.03 -2.14
CA ALA A 299 14.02 24.44 -1.48
C ALA A 299 13.63 23.29 -0.55
N HIS A 300 12.49 23.38 0.13
CA HIS A 300 11.95 22.29 0.94
C HIS A 300 11.57 21.08 0.07
N ILE A 301 10.84 21.30 -1.04
CA ILE A 301 10.51 20.25 -2.01
C ILE A 301 11.75 19.51 -2.54
N GLU A 302 12.81 20.23 -2.90
CA GLU A 302 14.05 19.60 -3.38
C GLU A 302 14.72 18.74 -2.31
N ARG A 303 14.75 19.21 -1.06
CA ARG A 303 15.31 18.44 0.07
C ARG A 303 14.48 17.19 0.32
N THR A 304 13.15 17.31 0.38
CA THR A 304 12.26 16.16 0.55
C THR A 304 12.40 15.17 -0.60
N ALA A 305 12.51 15.62 -1.85
CA ALA A 305 12.73 14.73 -2.99
C ALA A 305 14.01 13.89 -2.84
N ARG A 306 15.12 14.52 -2.42
CA ARG A 306 16.38 13.80 -2.16
C ARG A 306 16.27 12.81 -1.01
N GLN A 307 15.62 13.18 0.08
CA GLN A 307 15.36 12.27 1.20
C GLN A 307 14.52 11.07 0.76
N GLN A 308 13.46 11.30 -0.02
CA GLN A 308 12.62 10.23 -0.55
C GLN A 308 13.39 9.30 -1.51
N TYR A 309 14.34 9.82 -2.29
CA TYR A 309 15.23 8.98 -3.10
C TYR A 309 16.14 8.09 -2.25
N GLU A 310 16.71 8.61 -1.17
CA GLU A 310 17.57 7.85 -0.24
C GLU A 310 16.76 6.77 0.49
N LEU A 311 15.56 7.12 0.97
CA LEU A 311 14.63 6.17 1.58
C LEU A 311 14.21 5.09 0.59
N ALA A 312 13.87 5.45 -0.65
CA ALA A 312 13.55 4.51 -1.72
C ALA A 312 14.72 3.58 -2.03
N GLN A 313 15.95 4.11 -2.07
CA GLN A 313 17.17 3.32 -2.28
C GLN A 313 17.44 2.34 -1.13
N SER A 314 17.28 2.78 0.12
CA SER A 314 17.41 1.93 1.29
C SER A 314 16.36 0.82 1.31
N LYS A 315 15.09 1.17 1.06
CA LYS A 315 13.97 0.22 0.94
C LYS A 315 14.20 -0.79 -0.18
N LEU A 316 14.70 -0.35 -1.33
CA LEU A 316 15.10 -1.22 -2.44
C LEU A 316 16.20 -2.20 -2.01
N ASN A 317 17.30 -1.70 -1.44
CA ASN A 317 18.43 -2.53 -1.02
C ASN A 317 18.00 -3.60 -0.03
N ASN A 318 17.31 -3.18 1.03
CA ASN A 318 16.80 -4.08 2.06
C ASN A 318 15.77 -5.07 1.50
N GLY A 319 14.98 -4.66 0.51
CA GLY A 319 14.07 -5.53 -0.22
C GLY A 319 14.79 -6.59 -1.04
N ILE A 320 15.84 -6.22 -1.79
CA ILE A 320 16.63 -7.16 -2.60
C ILE A 320 17.36 -8.16 -1.72
N VAL A 321 18.01 -7.72 -0.63
CA VAL A 321 18.72 -8.62 0.27
C VAL A 321 17.77 -9.65 0.88
N ARG A 322 16.60 -9.21 1.38
CA ARG A 322 15.57 -10.12 1.91
C ARG A 322 15.07 -11.10 0.85
N SER A 323 14.82 -10.64 -0.37
CA SER A 323 14.40 -11.50 -1.48
C SER A 323 15.48 -12.52 -1.86
N ILE A 324 16.75 -12.14 -1.88
CA ILE A 324 17.89 -13.05 -2.15
C ILE A 324 17.93 -14.14 -1.08
N VAL A 325 17.88 -13.77 0.20
CA VAL A 325 17.92 -14.72 1.32
C VAL A 325 16.73 -15.69 1.24
N PHE A 326 15.52 -15.16 1.03
CA PHE A 326 14.32 -15.98 0.88
C PHE A 326 14.42 -16.95 -0.30
N LEU A 327 14.91 -16.48 -1.45
CA LEU A 327 15.05 -17.30 -2.64
C LEU A 327 16.09 -18.41 -2.41
N ILE A 328 17.24 -18.11 -1.81
CA ILE A 328 18.26 -19.12 -1.48
C ILE A 328 17.67 -20.19 -0.56
N ILE A 329 17.01 -19.80 0.53
CA ILE A 329 16.43 -20.75 1.49
C ILE A 329 15.42 -21.67 0.80
N THR A 330 14.46 -21.08 0.07
CA THR A 330 13.42 -21.85 -0.62
C THR A 330 13.99 -22.75 -1.72
N LYS A 331 15.06 -22.30 -2.41
CA LYS A 331 15.72 -23.08 -3.45
C LYS A 331 16.51 -24.25 -2.88
N VAL A 332 17.22 -24.07 -1.77
CA VAL A 332 17.89 -25.17 -1.07
C VAL A 332 16.88 -26.21 -0.62
N LEU A 333 15.76 -25.79 -0.01
CA LEU A 333 14.70 -26.69 0.43
C LEU A 333 14.12 -27.52 -0.73
N ILE A 334 13.77 -26.87 -1.85
CA ILE A 334 13.24 -27.55 -3.03
C ILE A 334 14.30 -28.44 -3.69
N GLY A 335 15.56 -27.99 -3.75
CA GLY A 335 16.67 -28.76 -4.29
C GLY A 335 16.87 -30.07 -3.53
N VAL A 336 16.88 -30.01 -2.19
CA VAL A 336 17.02 -31.19 -1.33
C VAL A 336 15.77 -32.09 -1.37
N ALA A 337 14.58 -31.50 -1.41
CA ALA A 337 13.33 -32.26 -1.34
C ALA A 337 12.91 -32.91 -2.67
N ILE A 338 13.27 -32.30 -3.81
CA ILE A 338 12.77 -32.70 -5.13
C ILE A 338 13.91 -32.97 -6.11
N GLU A 339 14.80 -32.00 -6.34
CA GLU A 339 15.81 -32.10 -7.41
C GLU A 339 16.82 -33.22 -7.14
N VAL A 340 17.39 -33.29 -5.94
CA VAL A 340 18.38 -34.30 -5.56
C VAL A 340 17.79 -35.73 -5.60
N PRO A 341 16.62 -36.00 -4.98
CA PRO A 341 15.98 -37.32 -5.11
C PRO A 341 15.66 -37.69 -6.55
N PHE A 342 15.24 -36.73 -7.38
CA PHE A 342 14.91 -36.98 -8.78
C PHE A 342 16.14 -37.31 -9.61
N ASP A 343 17.26 -36.60 -9.39
CA ASP A 343 18.53 -36.87 -10.07
C ASP A 343 19.06 -38.26 -9.73
N LEU A 344 19.05 -38.62 -8.43
CA LEU A 344 19.45 -39.94 -7.97
C LEU A 344 18.56 -41.05 -8.54
N TRP A 345 17.25 -40.80 -8.66
CA TRP A 345 16.32 -41.78 -9.21
C TRP A 345 16.49 -42.00 -10.72
N LEU A 346 16.72 -40.92 -11.49
CA LEU A 346 16.75 -41.00 -12.95
C LEU A 346 18.15 -41.27 -13.52
N TYR A 347 19.20 -40.71 -12.90
CA TYR A 347 20.58 -40.75 -13.42
C TYR A 347 21.53 -41.55 -12.51
N GLY A 348 21.13 -41.89 -11.28
CA GLY A 348 21.99 -42.60 -10.32
C GLY A 348 23.09 -41.74 -9.68
N GLU A 349 23.25 -40.49 -10.13
CA GLU A 349 24.20 -39.52 -9.61
C GLU A 349 23.59 -38.12 -9.56
N ILE A 350 24.20 -37.24 -8.77
CA ILE A 350 23.77 -35.85 -8.67
C ILE A 350 24.46 -35.06 -9.77
N LEU A 351 23.67 -34.44 -10.65
CA LEU A 351 24.20 -33.59 -11.72
C LEU A 351 24.66 -32.25 -11.13
N LEU A 352 25.92 -32.17 -10.73
CA LEU A 352 26.49 -31.02 -10.01
C LEU A 352 26.38 -29.70 -10.79
N LEU A 353 26.61 -29.71 -12.11
CA LEU A 353 26.56 -28.50 -12.93
C LEU A 353 25.12 -27.93 -13.01
N PRO A 354 24.09 -28.72 -13.41
CA PRO A 354 22.70 -28.29 -13.31
C PRO A 354 22.31 -27.80 -11.92
N LEU A 355 22.64 -28.55 -10.86
CA LEU A 355 22.31 -28.18 -9.48
C LEU A 355 22.94 -26.83 -9.09
N ALA A 356 24.21 -26.61 -9.42
CA ALA A 356 24.92 -25.37 -9.11
C ALA A 356 24.34 -24.16 -9.87
N ILE A 357 24.10 -24.31 -11.18
CA ILE A 357 23.47 -23.24 -11.99
C ILE A 357 22.06 -22.95 -11.45
N ASN A 358 21.30 -23.99 -11.10
CA ASN A 358 19.93 -23.85 -10.61
C ASN A 358 19.86 -23.13 -9.27
N LEU A 359 20.82 -23.41 -8.37
CA LEU A 359 20.92 -22.77 -7.07
C LEU A 359 21.37 -21.30 -7.17
N LEU A 360 22.39 -21.01 -8.00
CA LEU A 360 23.08 -19.72 -8.01
C LEU A 360 22.51 -18.70 -9.00
N ALA A 361 21.97 -19.14 -10.13
CA ALA A 361 21.58 -18.21 -11.20
C ALA A 361 20.47 -17.23 -10.78
N PRO A 362 19.36 -17.64 -10.12
CA PRO A 362 18.33 -16.68 -9.74
C PRO A 362 18.77 -15.62 -8.71
N PRO A 363 19.50 -15.97 -7.61
CA PRO A 363 20.09 -14.98 -6.71
C PRO A 363 21.08 -14.04 -7.41
N LEU A 364 21.98 -14.59 -8.24
CA LEU A 364 22.97 -13.81 -8.97
C LEU A 364 22.29 -12.84 -9.94
N PHE A 365 21.21 -13.27 -10.58
CA PHE A 365 20.41 -12.43 -11.46
C PHE A 365 19.78 -11.23 -10.71
N MET A 366 19.29 -11.42 -9.48
CA MET A 366 18.81 -10.29 -8.67
C MET A 366 19.91 -9.31 -8.30
N VAL A 367 21.12 -9.80 -8.01
CA VAL A 367 22.30 -8.95 -7.77
C VAL A 367 22.63 -8.14 -9.02
N ILE A 368 22.65 -8.77 -10.19
CA ILE A 368 22.87 -8.07 -11.48
C ILE A 368 21.79 -7.01 -11.71
N GLN A 369 20.52 -7.33 -11.49
CA GLN A 369 19.44 -6.35 -11.63
C GLN A 369 19.66 -5.14 -10.74
N ARG A 370 20.13 -5.31 -9.50
CA ARG A 370 20.37 -4.18 -8.59
C ARG A 370 21.33 -3.14 -9.18
N PHE A 371 22.39 -3.57 -9.85
CA PHE A 371 23.37 -2.68 -10.48
C PHE A 371 22.79 -1.91 -11.67
N THR A 372 21.75 -2.44 -12.31
CA THR A 372 21.07 -1.75 -13.42
C THR A 372 20.06 -0.70 -12.96
N LEU A 373 19.70 -0.67 -11.68
CA LEU A 373 18.74 0.26 -11.10
C LEU A 373 19.45 1.50 -10.55
N LYS A 374 19.34 2.61 -11.28
CA LYS A 374 19.84 3.93 -10.86
C LYS A 374 18.74 4.71 -10.16
N VAL A 375 19.12 5.43 -9.11
CA VAL A 375 18.25 6.37 -8.38
C VAL A 375 18.02 7.61 -9.25
N PRO A 376 16.89 8.33 -9.12
CA PRO A 376 16.61 9.48 -9.97
C PRO A 376 17.67 10.57 -9.79
N GLY A 377 18.13 11.14 -10.90
CA GLY A 377 19.23 12.11 -10.90
C GLY A 377 18.80 13.57 -10.67
N PRO A 378 19.75 14.53 -10.68
CA PRO A 378 19.47 15.96 -10.52
C PRO A 378 18.45 16.50 -11.54
N ARG A 379 18.48 16.01 -12.79
CA ARG A 379 17.52 16.37 -13.83
C ARG A 379 16.07 16.03 -13.47
N ASN A 380 15.84 14.92 -12.76
CA ASN A 380 14.50 14.57 -12.28
C ASN A 380 14.04 15.52 -11.18
N THR A 381 14.97 15.92 -10.30
CA THR A 381 14.71 16.87 -9.21
C THR A 381 14.34 18.25 -9.75
N GLU A 382 15.08 18.75 -10.75
CA GLU A 382 14.74 20.04 -11.39
C GLU A 382 13.37 19.99 -12.07
N ALA A 383 13.06 18.89 -12.77
CA ALA A 383 11.77 18.72 -13.42
C ALA A 383 10.60 18.64 -12.42
N LEU A 384 10.81 17.98 -11.27
CA LEU A 384 9.83 17.95 -10.19
C LEU A 384 9.60 19.34 -9.60
N ARG A 385 10.69 20.08 -9.35
CA ARG A 385 10.66 21.46 -8.86
C ARG A 385 9.91 22.36 -9.84
N GLU A 386 10.22 22.28 -11.12
CA GLU A 386 9.56 23.07 -12.18
C GLU A 386 8.07 22.72 -12.29
N TYR A 387 7.72 21.44 -12.26
CA TYR A 387 6.33 21.00 -12.29
C TYR A 387 5.52 21.54 -11.11
N ILE A 388 6.08 21.44 -9.89
CA ILE A 388 5.43 21.92 -8.67
C ILE A 388 5.34 23.45 -8.69
N ASP A 389 6.38 24.16 -9.14
CA ASP A 389 6.36 25.62 -9.28
C ASP A 389 5.21 26.08 -10.20
N MET A 390 5.11 25.47 -11.39
CA MET A 390 4.06 25.76 -12.36
C MET A 390 2.65 25.40 -11.87
N THR A 391 2.55 24.43 -10.96
CA THR A 391 1.25 23.98 -10.43
C THR A 391 0.78 24.88 -9.30
N ILE A 392 1.68 25.30 -8.39
CA ILE A 392 1.32 25.99 -7.14
C ILE A 392 1.27 27.52 -7.28
N TYR A 393 2.03 28.12 -8.19
CA TYR A 393 2.13 29.59 -8.31
C TYR A 393 1.55 30.12 -9.62
N GLU A 394 0.93 31.30 -9.58
CA GLU A 394 0.44 31.97 -10.79
C GLU A 394 1.59 32.50 -11.67
N ARG A 395 1.43 32.43 -12.99
CA ARG A 395 2.32 33.12 -13.93
C ARG A 395 1.79 34.52 -14.25
N GLN A 396 2.65 35.53 -14.09
CA GLN A 396 2.52 36.76 -14.87
C GLN A 396 2.99 36.48 -16.30
N GLY A 397 2.04 36.34 -17.23
CA GLY A 397 2.32 36.26 -18.66
C GLY A 397 2.66 34.88 -19.20
N VAL A 398 1.94 34.52 -20.27
CA VAL A 398 2.09 33.33 -21.13
C VAL A 398 1.70 32.00 -20.48
N ARG A 399 0.46 31.58 -20.78
CA ARG A 399 0.02 30.18 -20.77
C ARG A 399 0.96 29.39 -21.67
N ALA A 400 1.86 28.62 -21.08
CA ALA A 400 2.59 27.62 -21.83
C ALA A 400 1.63 26.45 -22.07
N SER A 401 1.01 26.44 -23.25
CA SER A 401 0.35 25.28 -23.81
C SER A 401 1.39 24.17 -24.00
N GLY A 402 1.55 23.32 -22.99
CA GLY A 402 2.32 22.09 -23.10
C GLY A 402 1.52 21.09 -23.92
N ALA A 403 1.73 21.07 -25.23
CA ALA A 403 1.18 20.07 -26.13
C ALA A 403 1.50 18.66 -25.61
N SER A 404 0.54 18.03 -24.94
CA SER A 404 0.65 16.62 -24.60
C SER A 404 0.30 15.83 -25.85
N LYS A 405 1.29 15.16 -26.43
CA LYS A 405 1.09 14.12 -27.44
C LYS A 405 -0.03 13.20 -26.93
N GLY A 406 -1.14 13.17 -27.68
CA GLY A 406 -2.29 12.34 -27.38
C GLY A 406 -1.86 10.91 -27.10
N MET A 407 -2.55 10.27 -26.15
CA MET A 407 -2.37 8.87 -25.83
C MET A 407 -2.92 8.05 -27.00
N ASN A 408 -2.17 7.98 -28.10
CA ASN A 408 -2.51 7.17 -29.26
C ASN A 408 -2.38 5.70 -28.85
N THR A 409 -3.50 5.13 -28.37
CA THR A 409 -3.69 3.69 -28.26
C THR A 409 -3.90 3.13 -29.66
N SER A 410 -2.81 3.06 -30.43
CA SER A 410 -2.81 2.33 -31.69
C SER A 410 -3.07 0.85 -31.44
N ASN A 411 -3.73 0.21 -32.40
CA ASN A 411 -4.35 -1.10 -32.34
C ASN A 411 -3.37 -2.20 -31.85
N SER A 412 -3.53 -2.59 -30.58
CA SER A 412 -2.55 -3.38 -29.80
C SER A 412 -2.58 -4.90 -30.02
N ARG A 413 -3.51 -5.40 -30.84
CA ARG A 413 -3.69 -6.86 -31.02
C ARG A 413 -2.57 -7.51 -31.83
N THR A 414 -2.16 -6.90 -32.94
CA THR A 414 -1.08 -7.43 -33.80
C THR A 414 0.27 -7.41 -33.08
N LEU A 415 0.58 -6.32 -32.39
CA LEU A 415 1.77 -6.20 -31.55
C LEU A 415 1.74 -7.19 -30.38
N GLY A 416 0.58 -7.44 -29.77
CA GLY A 416 0.41 -8.44 -28.71
C GLY A 416 0.66 -9.88 -29.19
N ILE A 417 0.15 -10.24 -30.37
CA ILE A 417 0.41 -11.57 -30.98
C ILE A 417 1.89 -11.73 -31.29
N LEU A 418 2.51 -10.73 -31.93
CA LEU A 418 3.93 -10.74 -32.27
C LEU A 418 4.79 -10.89 -31.01
N TYR A 419 4.48 -10.12 -29.96
CA TYR A 419 5.15 -10.21 -28.68
C TYR A 419 4.99 -11.58 -28.02
N SER A 420 3.82 -12.20 -28.14
CA SER A 420 3.55 -13.54 -27.58
C SER A 420 4.37 -14.61 -28.29
N PHE A 421 4.45 -14.54 -29.63
CA PHE A 421 5.32 -15.41 -30.43
C PHE A 421 6.79 -15.31 -30.00
N PHE A 422 7.32 -14.08 -29.89
CA PHE A 422 8.70 -13.89 -29.44
C PHE A 422 8.94 -14.34 -27.99
N SER A 423 7.94 -14.18 -27.11
CA SER A 423 8.02 -14.67 -25.73
C SER A 423 8.18 -16.19 -25.68
N VAL A 424 7.42 -16.92 -26.50
CA VAL A 424 7.57 -18.39 -26.63
C VAL A 424 8.93 -18.75 -27.21
N ALA A 425 9.40 -18.03 -28.23
CA ALA A 425 10.73 -18.24 -28.81
C ALA A 425 11.84 -18.07 -27.77
N ILE A 426 11.74 -17.06 -26.89
CA ILE A 426 12.69 -16.84 -25.78
C ILE A 426 12.68 -18.04 -24.82
N PHE A 427 11.51 -18.56 -24.42
CA PHE A 427 11.43 -19.73 -23.54
C PHE A 427 12.03 -20.99 -24.18
N ILE A 428 11.73 -21.25 -25.46
CA ILE A 428 12.30 -22.37 -26.20
C ILE A 428 13.82 -22.24 -26.28
N TRP A 429 14.32 -21.05 -26.60
CA TRP A 429 15.75 -20.79 -26.67
C TRP A 429 16.45 -21.02 -25.32
N PHE A 430 15.87 -20.53 -24.21
CA PHE A 430 16.40 -20.79 -22.87
C PHE A 430 16.34 -22.28 -22.51
N ALA A 431 15.24 -22.98 -22.80
CA ALA A 431 15.11 -24.40 -22.51
C ALA A 431 16.13 -25.24 -23.28
N TRP A 432 16.36 -24.90 -24.55
CA TRP A 432 17.40 -25.52 -25.37
C TRP A 432 18.80 -25.29 -24.78
N ARG A 433 19.10 -24.08 -24.30
CA ARG A 433 20.38 -23.77 -23.64
C ARG A 433 20.57 -24.55 -22.33
N LEU A 434 19.52 -24.66 -21.50
CA LEU A 434 19.57 -25.44 -20.26
C LEU A 434 19.79 -26.93 -20.53
N SER A 435 19.10 -27.49 -21.53
CA SER A 435 19.30 -28.89 -21.95
C SER A 435 20.75 -29.14 -22.39
N GLY A 436 21.36 -28.20 -23.11
CA GLY A 436 22.79 -28.25 -23.46
C GLY A 436 23.75 -28.22 -22.26
N TRP A 437 23.30 -27.79 -21.08
CA TRP A 437 24.06 -27.85 -19.82
C TRP A 437 23.73 -29.07 -18.95
N GLY A 438 22.96 -30.02 -19.48
CA GLY A 438 22.59 -31.26 -18.79
C GLY A 438 21.38 -31.15 -17.88
N PHE A 439 20.59 -30.07 -17.97
CA PHE A 439 19.36 -29.95 -17.18
C PHE A 439 18.33 -31.00 -17.61
N ASN A 440 17.80 -31.74 -16.64
CA ASN A 440 16.60 -32.53 -16.86
C ASN A 440 15.34 -31.65 -16.86
N ILE A 441 14.21 -32.22 -17.28
CA ILE A 441 12.95 -31.47 -17.40
C ILE A 441 12.47 -30.91 -16.06
N VAL A 442 12.67 -31.64 -14.95
CA VAL A 442 12.25 -31.21 -13.61
C VAL A 442 13.10 -30.04 -13.13
N GLN A 443 14.42 -30.16 -13.20
CA GLN A 443 15.36 -29.08 -12.90
C GLN A 443 15.08 -27.85 -13.78
N GLY A 444 14.81 -28.03 -15.08
CA GLY A 444 14.47 -26.97 -16.01
C GLY A 444 13.18 -26.24 -15.63
N ILE A 445 12.10 -26.96 -15.32
CA ILE A 445 10.83 -26.35 -14.87
C ILE A 445 11.06 -25.56 -13.58
N ILE A 446 11.74 -26.14 -12.59
CA ILE A 446 12.00 -25.46 -11.32
C ILE A 446 12.90 -24.24 -11.55
N PHE A 447 13.90 -24.33 -12.43
CA PHE A 447 14.73 -23.19 -12.83
C PHE A 447 13.90 -22.05 -13.39
N PHE A 448 12.98 -22.32 -14.33
CA PHE A 448 12.10 -21.30 -14.89
C PHE A 448 11.22 -20.66 -13.82
N ILE A 449 10.64 -21.45 -12.91
CA ILE A 449 9.82 -20.92 -11.81
C ILE A 449 10.62 -19.94 -10.95
N PHE A 450 11.84 -20.31 -10.53
CA PHE A 450 12.67 -19.48 -9.67
C PHE A 450 13.26 -18.27 -10.40
N LEU A 451 13.72 -18.42 -11.65
CA LEU A 451 14.22 -17.30 -12.46
C LEU A 451 13.09 -16.30 -12.74
N SER A 452 11.90 -16.76 -13.10
CA SER A 452 10.72 -15.90 -13.27
C SER A 452 10.33 -15.20 -11.98
N THR A 453 10.34 -15.90 -10.85
CA THR A 453 10.07 -15.30 -9.54
C THR A 453 11.11 -14.24 -9.18
N ALA A 454 12.41 -14.52 -9.36
CA ALA A 454 13.50 -13.57 -9.17
C ALA A 454 13.33 -12.32 -10.06
N THR A 455 13.01 -12.52 -11.34
CA THR A 455 12.82 -11.44 -12.30
C THR A 455 11.62 -10.57 -11.92
N PHE A 456 10.52 -11.19 -11.51
CA PHE A 456 9.34 -10.48 -11.05
C PHE A 456 9.59 -9.70 -9.75
N LEU A 457 10.29 -10.29 -8.77
CA LEU A 457 10.66 -9.62 -7.52
C LEU A 457 11.58 -8.42 -7.79
N GLY A 458 12.59 -8.59 -8.64
CA GLY A 458 13.48 -7.50 -9.08
C GLY A 458 12.71 -6.36 -9.76
N TYR A 459 11.80 -6.70 -10.69
CA TYR A 459 10.92 -5.72 -11.33
C TYR A 459 10.02 -5.00 -10.32
N ARG A 460 9.35 -5.74 -9.43
CA ARG A 460 8.47 -5.16 -8.39
C ARG A 460 9.23 -4.19 -7.50
N LEU A 461 10.44 -4.55 -7.08
CA LEU A 461 11.30 -3.69 -6.27
C LEU A 461 11.78 -2.45 -7.05
N SER A 462 12.02 -2.57 -8.36
CA SER A 462 12.38 -1.43 -9.21
C SER A 462 11.29 -0.35 -9.28
N LEU A 463 10.02 -0.73 -9.09
CA LEU A 463 8.90 0.22 -9.10
C LEU A 463 8.99 1.23 -7.95
N ILE A 464 9.65 0.89 -6.83
CA ILE A 464 9.85 1.81 -5.70
C ILE A 464 10.62 3.07 -6.14
N ILE A 465 11.63 2.90 -7.00
CA ILE A 465 12.39 4.02 -7.55
C ILE A 465 11.62 4.72 -8.67
N LYS A 466 11.04 3.92 -9.60
CA LYS A 466 10.31 4.46 -10.75
C LYS A 466 9.10 5.31 -10.35
N ASP A 467 8.50 5.04 -9.19
CA ASP A 467 7.40 5.84 -8.64
C ASP A 467 7.83 7.28 -8.29
N LEU A 468 9.12 7.57 -8.20
CA LEU A 468 9.65 8.92 -7.93
C LEU A 468 10.22 9.60 -9.19
N GLU A 469 10.17 8.93 -10.35
CA GLU A 469 10.62 9.50 -11.63
C GLU A 469 9.47 10.24 -12.31
N LEU A 470 9.67 11.54 -12.57
CA LEU A 470 8.79 12.33 -13.43
C LEU A 470 9.23 12.26 -14.90
N ILE A 471 10.55 12.29 -15.14
CA ILE A 471 11.12 12.15 -16.47
C ILE A 471 11.55 10.70 -16.66
N GLN A 472 10.94 10.02 -17.64
CA GLN A 472 11.47 8.75 -18.11
C GLN A 472 12.83 8.99 -18.77
N THR A 473 13.88 8.42 -18.21
CA THR A 473 15.21 8.48 -18.83
C THR A 473 15.12 7.85 -20.23
N ASN A 474 15.63 8.54 -21.26
CA ASN A 474 15.65 8.02 -22.63
C ASN A 474 16.22 6.59 -22.63
N GLN A 475 15.41 5.62 -23.07
CA GLN A 475 15.83 4.22 -23.11
C GLN A 475 16.96 4.06 -24.13
N THR A 476 18.08 3.48 -23.70
CA THR A 476 19.13 3.03 -24.61
C THR A 476 18.67 1.78 -25.35
N ILE A 477 19.23 1.51 -26.54
CA ILE A 477 18.94 0.28 -27.31
C ILE A 477 19.20 -0.97 -26.47
N ALA A 478 20.26 -0.97 -25.65
CA ALA A 478 20.55 -2.05 -24.71
C ALA A 478 19.46 -2.22 -23.64
N GLY A 479 18.88 -1.12 -23.15
CA GLY A 479 17.74 -1.15 -22.24
C GLY A 479 16.49 -1.78 -22.87
N PHE A 480 16.22 -1.45 -24.13
CA PHE A 480 15.10 -2.02 -24.88
C PHE A 480 15.22 -3.54 -25.06
N ILE A 481 16.39 -4.03 -25.49
CA ILE A 481 16.65 -5.48 -25.66
C ILE A 481 16.51 -6.22 -24.33
N ARG A 482 17.08 -5.65 -23.26
CA ARG A 482 16.96 -6.21 -21.91
C ARG A 482 15.50 -6.33 -21.48
N ASP A 483 14.73 -5.27 -21.62
CA ASP A 483 13.32 -5.25 -21.22
C ASP A 483 12.50 -6.25 -22.06
N PHE A 484 12.81 -6.38 -23.36
CA PHE A 484 12.19 -7.37 -24.24
C PHE A 484 12.42 -8.82 -23.76
N ILE A 485 13.66 -9.17 -23.39
CA ILE A 485 14.01 -10.52 -22.91
C ILE A 485 13.42 -10.80 -21.52
N TYR A 486 13.38 -9.80 -20.63
CA TYR A 486 12.96 -10.00 -19.24
C TYR A 486 11.44 -10.00 -19.06
N THR A 487 10.70 -9.28 -19.90
CA THR A 487 9.25 -9.14 -19.73
C THR A 487 8.49 -10.48 -19.73
N PRO A 488 8.79 -11.48 -20.58
CA PRO A 488 8.15 -12.80 -20.51
C PRO A 488 8.34 -13.47 -19.13
N PHE A 489 9.56 -13.39 -18.56
CA PHE A 489 9.86 -13.93 -17.24
C PHE A 489 9.15 -13.14 -16.13
N ILE A 490 9.04 -11.81 -16.25
CA ILE A 490 8.28 -10.97 -15.30
C ILE A 490 6.80 -11.35 -15.31
N LEU A 491 6.21 -11.56 -16.50
CA LEU A 491 4.80 -11.95 -16.64
C LEU A 491 4.55 -13.34 -16.04
N LEU A 492 5.41 -14.31 -16.34
CA LEU A 492 5.33 -15.66 -15.76
C LEU A 492 5.49 -15.61 -14.22
N GLY A 493 6.47 -14.85 -13.72
CA GLY A 493 6.71 -14.70 -12.28
C GLY A 493 5.56 -14.00 -11.56
N ARG A 494 4.93 -13.01 -12.20
CA ARG A 494 3.72 -12.36 -11.69
C ARG A 494 2.56 -13.35 -11.57
N TRP A 495 2.39 -14.22 -12.57
CA TRP A 495 1.34 -15.25 -12.57
C TRP A 495 1.57 -16.30 -11.47
N ILE A 496 2.81 -16.77 -11.30
CA ILE A 496 3.20 -17.69 -10.22
C ILE A 496 2.94 -17.04 -8.86
N SER A 497 3.45 -15.81 -8.65
CA SER A 497 3.30 -15.10 -7.39
C SER A 497 1.84 -14.76 -7.06
N GLY A 498 1.04 -14.37 -8.05
CA GLY A 498 -0.38 -14.04 -7.85
C GLY A 498 -1.25 -15.28 -7.56
N THR A 499 -0.86 -16.45 -8.06
CA THR A 499 -1.55 -17.71 -7.75
C THR A 499 -1.17 -18.20 -6.36
N TYR A 500 0.10 -18.09 -5.97
CA TYR A 500 0.56 -18.44 -4.62
C TYR A 500 0.05 -17.47 -3.54
N SER A 501 -0.06 -16.16 -3.83
CA SER A 501 -0.55 -15.17 -2.85
C SER A 501 -2.03 -15.31 -2.49
N ARG A 502 -2.83 -15.97 -3.32
CA ARG A 502 -4.24 -16.28 -3.01
C ARG A 502 -4.36 -17.32 -1.89
N PHE A 503 -3.33 -18.13 -1.72
CA PHE A 503 -3.18 -19.07 -0.63
C PHE A 503 -2.17 -18.49 0.35
N ASN A 504 -2.61 -17.54 1.18
CA ASN A 504 -1.81 -17.03 2.29
C ASN A 504 -1.64 -18.12 3.38
N ILE A 505 -1.32 -19.36 3.00
CA ILE A 505 -1.24 -20.56 3.83
C ILE A 505 -0.25 -20.34 4.97
N ILE A 506 0.88 -19.67 4.69
CA ILE A 506 1.85 -19.34 5.73
C ILE A 506 1.21 -18.45 6.80
N ALA A 507 0.53 -17.36 6.41
CA ALA A 507 -0.13 -16.50 7.39
C ALA A 507 -1.29 -17.21 8.11
N VAL A 508 -2.07 -18.03 7.39
CA VAL A 508 -3.14 -18.84 7.98
C VAL A 508 -2.57 -19.83 9.00
N ILE A 509 -1.45 -20.49 8.69
CA ILE A 509 -0.75 -21.37 9.64
C ILE A 509 -0.24 -20.57 10.84
N LEU A 510 0.38 -19.41 10.62
CA LEU A 510 0.82 -18.54 11.72
C LEU A 510 -0.36 -18.12 12.60
N ASP A 511 -1.50 -17.73 12.00
CA ASP A 511 -2.74 -17.37 12.68
C ASP A 511 -3.28 -18.52 13.55
N PHE A 512 -3.46 -19.71 12.98
CA PHE A 512 -4.12 -20.81 13.68
C PHE A 512 -3.19 -21.62 14.59
N ALA A 513 -1.96 -21.91 14.13
CA ALA A 513 -1.04 -22.80 14.84
C ALA A 513 -0.21 -22.08 15.91
N ILE A 514 0.05 -20.77 15.74
CA ILE A 514 0.94 -20.02 16.63
C ILE A 514 0.20 -18.90 17.36
N GLU A 515 -0.50 -18.02 16.64
CA GLU A 515 -1.14 -16.84 17.23
C GLU A 515 -2.20 -17.21 18.27
N LEU A 516 -3.12 -18.10 17.90
CA LEU A 516 -4.26 -18.50 18.75
C LEU A 516 -3.81 -19.09 20.10
N PRO A 517 -2.91 -20.10 20.16
CA PRO A 517 -2.44 -20.63 21.43
C PRO A 517 -1.71 -19.58 22.28
N ILE A 518 -0.78 -18.83 21.67
CA ILE A 518 0.04 -17.86 22.40
C ILE A 518 -0.85 -16.79 23.04
N LYS A 519 -1.77 -16.20 22.28
CA LYS A 519 -2.65 -15.14 22.79
C LYS A 519 -3.60 -15.63 23.88
N THR A 520 -4.07 -16.88 23.78
CA THR A 520 -4.88 -17.50 24.82
C THR A 520 -4.11 -17.66 26.13
N VAL A 521 -2.85 -18.10 26.07
CA VAL A 521 -1.97 -18.23 27.24
C VAL A 521 -1.67 -16.87 27.85
N LEU A 522 -1.35 -15.86 27.04
CA LEU A 522 -1.07 -14.50 27.51
C LEU A 522 -2.28 -13.88 28.23
N ARG A 523 -3.48 -14.04 27.69
CA ARG A 523 -4.72 -13.56 28.33
C ARG A 523 -4.94 -14.22 29.70
N ARG A 524 -4.78 -15.54 29.81
CA ARG A 524 -4.92 -16.25 31.10
C ARG A 524 -3.85 -15.84 32.10
N ALA A 525 -2.61 -15.66 31.65
CA ALA A 525 -1.52 -15.20 32.51
C ALA A 525 -1.81 -13.80 33.09
N ARG A 526 -2.39 -12.89 32.29
CA ARG A 526 -2.84 -11.58 32.79
C ARG A 526 -3.93 -11.70 33.84
N GLN A 527 -4.99 -12.47 33.55
CA GLN A 527 -6.09 -12.69 34.50
C GLN A 527 -5.60 -13.25 35.84
N TRP A 528 -4.61 -14.16 35.79
CA TRP A 528 -3.96 -14.68 36.98
C TRP A 528 -3.23 -13.60 37.78
N VAL A 529 -2.50 -12.70 37.13
CA VAL A 529 -1.80 -11.62 37.83
C VAL A 529 -2.77 -10.61 38.43
N THR A 530 -3.82 -10.20 37.70
CA THR A 530 -4.87 -9.33 38.25
C THR A 530 -5.51 -9.96 39.49
N PHE A 531 -5.82 -11.26 39.44
CA PHE A 531 -6.33 -11.98 40.61
C PHE A 531 -5.34 -11.98 41.79
N LEU A 532 -4.05 -12.14 41.55
CA LEU A 532 -3.03 -12.09 42.61
C LEU A 532 -2.92 -10.70 43.24
N ASP A 533 -3.02 -9.64 42.43
CA ASP A 533 -2.94 -8.27 42.93
C ASP A 533 -4.20 -7.90 43.74
N GLU A 534 -5.39 -8.28 43.27
CA GLU A 534 -6.64 -8.14 44.04
C GLU A 534 -6.58 -8.87 45.39
N LYS A 535 -5.95 -10.06 45.43
CA LYS A 535 -5.78 -10.81 46.70
C LYS A 535 -4.76 -10.17 47.64
N LYS A 536 -3.73 -9.49 47.13
CA LYS A 536 -2.80 -8.73 47.97
C LYS A 536 -3.46 -7.48 48.55
N ASP A 537 -4.27 -6.78 47.76
CA ASP A 537 -4.99 -5.59 48.21
C ASP A 537 -6.03 -5.93 49.29
N MET A 538 -6.62 -7.13 49.25
CA MET A 538 -7.50 -7.63 50.32
C MET A 538 -6.79 -8.00 51.63
N LEU A 539 -5.46 -8.17 51.61
CA LEU A 539 -4.65 -8.54 52.78
C LEU A 539 -4.01 -7.31 53.46
N ASN A 540 -4.10 -6.14 52.84
CA ASN A 540 -3.74 -4.83 53.41
C ASN A 540 -5.02 -4.09 53.85
#